data_AF-A0A961JRP3-F1
#
_entry.id   AF-A0A961JRP3-F1
#
_cell.length_a   1.000
_cell.length_b   1.000
_cell.length_c   1.000
_cell.angle_alpha   90.00
_cell.angle_beta   90.00
_cell.angle_gamma   90.00
#
_symmetry.space_group_name_H-M   'P 1'
#
loop_
_entity.id
_entity.type
_entity.pdbx_description
1 polymer ?
#
loop_
_entity_poly.entity_id
_entity_poly.type
_entity_poly.pdbx_seq_one_letter_code
_entity_poly.pdbx_strand_id
1 'polypeptide(L)'
;MGQKTLIDPGTIEAGRYRARLARTPDDLDRALILRARMFRGDPDASDRDRFDALCRHLLVEDRATGTVLCTCRLMELADGTQIGRSYAAQVYDLAPLAGRVGPMLEIGRFCIAPELHDADVMRLAWAALARIVTRERVEMLFGCTSFAGTDAGPYLDAFSSLHALHLAPPSWRPRVKAPDVVRFAGLSVTATDPKRAQSTMPPLLR
;
A
#
# COMPACT_ATOMS: atom_id res chain seq x y z
N MET A 1 -41.61 -9.24 9.50
CA MET A 1 -40.96 -9.77 8.29
C MET A 1 -39.52 -9.30 8.34
N GLY A 2 -38.57 -10.21 8.58
CA GLY A 2 -37.26 -9.89 9.14
C GLY A 2 -36.38 -9.04 8.23
N GLN A 3 -35.77 -8.00 8.81
CA GLN A 3 -34.64 -7.27 8.24
C GLN A 3 -33.49 -8.26 8.04
N LYS A 4 -33.25 -8.63 6.78
CA LYS A 4 -32.03 -9.32 6.39
C LYS A 4 -30.92 -8.26 6.39
N THR A 5 -30.16 -8.19 7.48
CA THR A 5 -28.89 -7.46 7.51
C THR A 5 -28.00 -8.05 6.44
N LEU A 6 -27.87 -7.35 5.32
CA LEU A 6 -26.95 -7.69 4.24
C LEU A 6 -25.54 -7.42 4.74
N ILE A 7 -24.92 -8.42 5.38
CA ILE A 7 -23.48 -8.41 5.63
C ILE A 7 -22.80 -8.37 4.26
N ASP A 8 -21.98 -7.35 4.03
CA ASP A 8 -21.05 -7.31 2.90
C ASP A 8 -20.24 -8.61 2.90
N PRO A 9 -20.28 -9.46 1.84
CA PRO A 9 -19.44 -10.64 1.80
C PRO A 9 -17.94 -10.32 1.89
N GLY A 10 -17.52 -9.05 1.73
CA GLY A 10 -16.15 -8.54 1.87
C GLY A 10 -15.68 -8.21 3.29
N THR A 11 -16.55 -8.14 4.30
CA THR A 11 -16.14 -7.84 5.69
C THR A 11 -15.46 -9.05 6.35
N ILE A 12 -14.30 -8.86 6.96
CA ILE A 12 -13.62 -9.87 7.80
C ILE A 12 -13.60 -9.35 9.23
N GLU A 13 -14.03 -10.16 10.19
CA GLU A 13 -13.92 -9.84 11.61
C GLU A 13 -12.96 -10.82 12.29
N ALA A 14 -12.11 -10.30 13.18
CA ALA A 14 -11.21 -11.10 13.99
C ALA A 14 -11.07 -10.42 15.37
N GLY A 15 -11.62 -11.05 16.41
CA GLY A 15 -11.62 -10.50 17.76
C GLY A 15 -12.25 -9.10 17.82
N ARG A 16 -11.44 -8.11 18.25
CA ARG A 16 -11.88 -6.72 18.39
C ARG A 16 -11.87 -5.94 17.07
N TYR A 17 -11.34 -6.51 15.99
CA TYR A 17 -11.10 -5.79 14.74
C TYR A 17 -12.03 -6.23 13.62
N ARG A 18 -12.28 -5.30 12.69
CA ARG A 18 -13.02 -5.54 11.45
C ARG A 18 -12.31 -4.89 10.27
N ALA A 19 -12.11 -5.66 9.20
CA ALA A 19 -11.67 -5.15 7.91
C ALA A 19 -12.81 -5.11 6.90
N ARG A 20 -12.96 -4.00 6.18
CA ARG A 20 -13.97 -3.80 5.14
C ARG A 20 -13.57 -2.69 4.18
N LEU A 21 -14.23 -2.61 3.03
CA LEU A 21 -14.11 -1.47 2.14
C LEU A 21 -14.93 -0.27 2.68
N ALA A 22 -14.40 0.93 2.48
CA ALA A 22 -15.11 2.18 2.65
C ALA A 22 -16.31 2.27 1.69
N ARG A 23 -17.44 2.76 2.17
CA ARG A 23 -18.72 2.82 1.45
C ARG A 23 -19.35 4.20 1.45
N THR A 24 -18.97 5.05 2.39
CA THR A 24 -19.55 6.38 2.58
C THR A 24 -18.47 7.46 2.51
N PRO A 25 -18.85 8.73 2.30
CA PRO A 25 -17.92 9.85 2.46
C PRO A 25 -17.27 9.88 3.86
N ASP A 26 -18.03 9.58 4.91
CA ASP A 26 -17.53 9.49 6.29
C ASP A 26 -16.42 8.43 6.44
N ASP A 27 -16.58 7.26 5.80
CA ASP A 27 -15.55 6.23 5.79
C ASP A 27 -14.24 6.73 5.18
N LEU A 28 -14.33 7.49 4.08
CA LEU A 28 -13.17 8.07 3.42
C LEU A 28 -12.54 9.17 4.28
N ASP A 29 -13.34 10.02 4.93
CA ASP A 29 -12.83 11.06 5.80
C ASP A 29 -12.09 10.47 7.01
N ARG A 30 -12.59 9.40 7.62
CA ARG A 30 -11.88 8.67 8.69
C ARG A 30 -10.57 8.05 8.20
N ALA A 31 -10.53 7.54 6.97
CA ALA A 31 -9.28 7.05 6.36
C ALA A 31 -8.27 8.20 6.12
N LEU A 32 -8.75 9.35 5.66
CA LEU A 32 -7.93 10.53 5.38
C LEU A 32 -7.36 11.15 6.65
N ILE A 33 -8.10 11.16 7.76
CA ILE A 33 -7.59 11.59 9.07
C ILE A 33 -6.39 10.73 9.48
N LEU A 34 -6.50 9.39 9.38
CA LEU A 34 -5.38 8.50 9.67
C LEU A 34 -4.20 8.75 8.72
N ARG A 35 -4.46 8.91 7.43
CA ARG A 35 -3.41 9.19 6.43
C ARG A 35 -2.70 10.53 6.67
N ALA A 36 -3.44 11.58 6.98
CA ALA A 36 -2.89 12.89 7.31
C ALA A 36 -1.93 12.78 8.49
N ARG A 37 -2.37 12.14 9.56
CA ARG A 37 -1.55 11.86 10.73
C ARG A 37 -0.26 11.09 10.37
N MET A 38 -0.37 10.05 9.54
CA MET A 38 0.76 9.16 9.23
C MET A 38 1.74 9.71 8.18
N PHE A 39 1.24 10.41 7.17
CA PHE A 39 2.05 10.87 6.04
C PHE A 39 2.40 12.35 6.10
N ARG A 40 1.63 13.15 6.84
CA ARG A 40 1.88 14.59 7.02
C ARG A 40 2.37 14.94 8.42
N GLY A 41 2.17 14.05 9.39
CA GLY A 41 2.51 14.30 10.79
C GLY A 41 1.51 15.23 11.50
N ASP A 42 0.43 15.61 10.82
CA ASP A 42 -0.60 16.53 11.30
C ASP A 42 -1.97 15.98 10.90
N PRO A 43 -2.86 15.65 11.86
CA PRO A 43 -4.20 15.14 11.57
C PRO A 43 -5.14 16.20 10.97
N ASP A 44 -4.84 17.50 11.12
CA ASP A 44 -5.62 18.59 10.54
C ASP A 44 -5.16 18.94 9.11
N ALA A 45 -3.99 18.43 8.69
CA ALA A 45 -3.54 18.53 7.31
C ALA A 45 -4.37 17.63 6.38
N SER A 46 -4.45 17.99 5.10
CA SER A 46 -5.10 17.14 4.11
C SER A 46 -4.10 16.20 3.44
N ASP A 47 -4.35 14.89 3.48
CA ASP A 47 -3.70 13.92 2.58
C ASP A 47 -4.57 13.56 1.36
N ARG A 48 -5.65 14.31 1.12
CA ARG A 48 -6.57 14.04 0.01
C ARG A 48 -5.93 14.41 -1.33
N ASP A 49 -6.11 13.56 -2.34
CA ASP A 49 -5.70 13.82 -3.72
C ASP A 49 -6.76 13.35 -4.73
N ARG A 50 -6.54 13.64 -6.02
CA ARG A 50 -7.47 13.30 -7.10
C ARG A 50 -7.72 11.80 -7.28
N PHE A 51 -6.82 10.94 -6.80
CA PHE A 51 -6.97 9.49 -6.93
C PHE A 51 -7.94 8.92 -5.90
N ASP A 52 -8.23 9.64 -4.82
CA ASP A 52 -9.12 9.13 -3.77
C ASP A 52 -10.55 8.89 -4.28
N ALA A 53 -11.00 9.62 -5.30
CA ALA A 53 -12.28 9.41 -5.98
C ALA A 53 -12.26 8.25 -6.99
N LEU A 54 -11.08 7.81 -7.42
CA LEU A 54 -10.89 6.73 -8.40
C LEU A 54 -10.60 5.38 -7.75
N CYS A 55 -10.29 5.38 -6.46
CA CYS A 55 -9.85 4.21 -5.72
C CYS A 55 -10.89 3.78 -4.70
N ARG A 56 -10.86 2.49 -4.38
CA ARG A 56 -11.48 1.98 -3.15
C ARG A 56 -10.49 2.13 -2.00
N HIS A 57 -11.01 2.12 -0.78
CA HIS A 57 -10.20 2.27 0.43
C HIS A 57 -10.53 1.12 1.38
N LEU A 58 -9.52 0.33 1.74
CA LEU A 58 -9.64 -0.69 2.77
C LEU A 58 -9.48 -0.02 4.13
N LEU A 59 -10.37 -0.35 5.07
CA LEU A 59 -10.32 0.09 6.45
C LEU A 59 -10.19 -1.14 7.34
N VAL A 60 -9.26 -1.09 8.31
CA VAL A 60 -9.29 -1.95 9.48
C VAL A 60 -9.62 -1.10 10.68
N GLU A 61 -10.68 -1.46 11.39
CA GLU A 61 -11.30 -0.65 12.42
C GLU A 61 -11.38 -1.43 13.74
N ASP A 62 -11.31 -0.72 14.86
CA ASP A 62 -11.79 -1.24 16.14
C ASP A 62 -13.33 -1.32 16.11
N ARG A 63 -13.90 -2.48 16.46
CA ARG A 63 -15.34 -2.73 16.38
C ARG A 63 -16.14 -1.99 17.46
N ALA A 64 -15.53 -1.73 18.60
CA ALA A 64 -16.21 -1.08 19.72
C ALA A 64 -16.28 0.45 19.51
N THR A 65 -15.20 1.05 19.01
CA THR A 65 -15.12 2.51 18.86
C THR A 65 -15.37 3.00 17.43
N GLY A 66 -15.23 2.13 16.43
CA GLY A 66 -15.23 2.51 15.02
C GLY A 66 -13.96 3.26 14.59
N THR A 67 -12.91 3.32 15.42
CA THR A 67 -11.66 4.00 15.08
C THR A 67 -10.95 3.25 13.94
N VAL A 68 -10.54 3.95 12.87
CA VAL A 68 -9.71 3.38 11.80
C VAL A 68 -8.27 3.24 12.30
N LEU A 69 -7.77 2.02 12.31
CA LEU A 69 -6.46 1.64 12.82
C LEU A 69 -5.46 1.31 11.72
N CYS A 70 -5.94 0.91 10.55
CA CYS A 70 -5.12 0.71 9.36
C CYS A 70 -5.95 1.07 8.13
N THR A 71 -5.32 1.63 7.11
CA THR A 71 -5.96 1.85 5.81
C THR A 71 -4.97 1.65 4.67
N CYS A 72 -5.49 1.26 3.50
CA CYS A 72 -4.77 1.37 2.25
C CYS A 72 -5.73 1.71 1.10
N ARG A 73 -5.18 2.35 0.09
CA ARG A 73 -5.86 2.74 -1.15
C ARG A 73 -5.64 1.68 -2.22
N LEU A 74 -6.71 1.34 -2.92
CA LEU A 74 -6.77 0.27 -3.91
C LEU A 74 -7.26 0.81 -5.25
N MET A 75 -6.38 0.86 -6.26
CA MET A 75 -6.78 1.19 -7.64
C MET A 75 -6.81 -0.09 -8.48
N GLU A 76 -8.00 -0.43 -8.98
CA GLU A 76 -8.16 -1.51 -9.93
C GLU A 76 -7.88 -1.04 -11.34
N LEU A 77 -7.12 -1.85 -12.07
CA LEU A 77 -6.93 -1.72 -13.51
C LEU A 77 -7.39 -3.03 -14.16
N ALA A 78 -8.09 -2.92 -15.28
CA ALA A 78 -8.52 -4.10 -16.04
C ALA A 78 -7.34 -4.89 -16.58
N ASP A 79 -6.28 -4.19 -17.00
CA ASP A 79 -5.04 -4.74 -17.53
C ASP A 79 -3.95 -3.64 -17.64
N GLY A 80 -2.81 -3.99 -18.24
CA GLY A 80 -1.67 -3.11 -18.45
C GLY A 80 -1.96 -1.89 -19.33
N THR A 81 -2.98 -1.91 -20.20
CA THR A 81 -3.31 -0.75 -21.05
C THR A 81 -3.72 0.47 -20.22
N GLN A 82 -4.18 0.25 -18.99
CA GLN A 82 -4.58 1.29 -18.06
C GLN A 82 -3.46 1.75 -17.11
N ILE A 83 -2.25 1.17 -17.19
CA ILE A 83 -1.16 1.40 -16.23
C ILE A 83 -0.77 2.88 -16.08
N GLY A 84 -0.88 3.66 -17.17
CA GLY A 84 -0.59 5.09 -17.17
C GLY A 84 -1.53 5.93 -16.31
N ARG A 85 -2.70 5.37 -15.91
CA ARG A 85 -3.66 6.03 -15.01
C ARG A 85 -3.31 5.86 -13.53
N SER A 86 -2.40 4.95 -13.20
CA SER A 86 -2.00 4.65 -11.82
C SER A 86 -1.30 5.82 -11.13
N TYR A 87 -1.33 5.84 -9.80
CA TYR A 87 -0.62 6.85 -9.02
C TYR A 87 0.90 6.72 -9.23
N ALA A 88 1.43 5.49 -9.19
CA ALA A 88 2.84 5.19 -9.36
C ALA A 88 3.36 5.63 -10.75
N ALA A 89 2.54 5.57 -11.79
CA ALA A 89 2.92 6.04 -13.13
C ALA A 89 3.22 7.54 -13.19
N GLN A 90 2.87 8.33 -12.17
CA GLN A 90 3.26 9.74 -12.11
C GLN A 90 4.78 9.91 -11.90
N VAL A 91 5.39 8.99 -11.15
CA VAL A 91 6.79 9.10 -10.68
C VAL A 91 7.70 8.02 -11.24
N TYR A 92 7.15 6.88 -11.68
CA TYR A 92 7.90 5.78 -12.31
C TYR A 92 7.46 5.57 -13.76
N ASP A 93 8.39 5.15 -14.61
CA ASP A 93 8.05 4.67 -15.95
C ASP A 93 7.61 3.20 -15.85
N LEU A 94 6.30 2.99 -16.00
CA LEU A 94 5.65 1.69 -15.96
C LEU A 94 5.33 1.13 -17.35
N ALA A 95 5.88 1.71 -18.42
CA ALA A 95 5.72 1.18 -19.78
C ALA A 95 6.01 -0.34 -19.92
N PRO A 96 6.97 -0.94 -19.19
CA PRO A 96 7.18 -2.39 -19.23
C PRO A 96 5.97 -3.24 -18.82
N LEU A 97 5.04 -2.67 -18.04
CA LEU A 97 3.82 -3.36 -17.61
C LEU A 97 2.64 -3.16 -18.55
N ALA A 98 2.77 -2.32 -19.59
CA ALA A 98 1.65 -1.96 -20.47
C ALA A 98 1.08 -3.15 -21.27
N GLY A 99 1.90 -4.18 -21.53
CA GLY A 99 1.47 -5.41 -22.20
C GLY A 99 0.91 -6.49 -21.29
N ARG A 100 0.76 -6.23 -19.98
CA ARG A 100 0.22 -7.21 -19.03
C ARG A 100 -1.27 -7.45 -19.34
N VAL A 101 -1.63 -8.70 -19.51
CA VAL A 101 -3.03 -9.13 -19.61
C VAL A 101 -3.54 -9.46 -18.21
N GLY A 102 -4.82 -9.19 -17.99
CA GLY A 102 -5.53 -9.57 -16.77
C GLY A 102 -5.53 -8.49 -15.68
N PRO A 103 -6.45 -8.61 -14.70
CA PRO A 103 -6.67 -7.56 -13.71
C PRO A 103 -5.44 -7.26 -12.86
N MET A 104 -5.18 -5.97 -12.64
CA MET A 104 -4.08 -5.49 -11.81
C MET A 104 -4.63 -4.62 -10.67
N LEU A 105 -3.93 -4.61 -9.53
CA LEU A 105 -4.31 -3.81 -8.37
C LEU A 105 -3.12 -3.00 -7.87
N GLU A 106 -3.23 -1.68 -7.93
CA GLU A 106 -2.29 -0.78 -7.27
C GLU A 106 -2.64 -0.69 -5.79
N ILE A 107 -1.66 -0.94 -4.92
CA ILE A 107 -1.76 -0.69 -3.48
C ILE A 107 -0.92 0.53 -3.14
N GLY A 108 -1.53 1.51 -2.48
CA GLY A 108 -0.86 2.71 -2.02
C GLY A 108 -1.43 3.23 -0.71
N ARG A 109 -0.83 4.28 -0.15
CA ARG A 109 -1.27 4.92 1.11
C ARG A 109 -1.53 3.91 2.24
N PHE A 110 -0.75 2.84 2.29
CA PHE A 110 -0.84 1.84 3.33
C PHE A 110 -0.23 2.40 4.61
N CYS A 111 -1.02 2.53 5.67
CA CYS A 111 -0.52 2.99 6.95
C CYS A 111 -1.30 2.36 8.11
N ILE A 112 -0.62 2.22 9.25
CA ILE A 112 -1.15 1.70 10.51
C ILE A 112 -0.96 2.77 11.57
N ALA A 113 -1.95 2.94 12.44
CA ALA A 113 -1.88 3.86 13.58
C ALA A 113 -0.65 3.54 14.45
N PRO A 114 0.15 4.56 14.83
CA PRO A 114 1.49 4.33 15.39
C PRO A 114 1.45 3.79 16.83
N GLU A 115 0.36 4.03 17.57
CA GLU A 115 0.19 3.50 18.94
C GLU A 115 -0.03 1.98 18.96
N LEU A 116 -0.36 1.41 17.80
CA LEU A 116 -0.86 0.05 17.73
C LEU A 116 0.27 -0.95 17.51
N HIS A 117 0.62 -1.64 18.59
CA HIS A 117 1.59 -2.73 18.59
C HIS A 117 0.87 -4.09 18.54
N ASP A 118 -0.18 -4.18 17.74
CA ASP A 118 -0.99 -5.39 17.59
C ASP A 118 -0.86 -5.96 16.17
N ALA A 119 -0.22 -7.13 16.08
CA ALA A 119 0.01 -7.82 14.82
C ALA A 119 -1.30 -8.25 14.13
N ASP A 120 -2.41 -8.36 14.85
CA ASP A 120 -3.68 -8.82 14.29
C ASP A 120 -4.28 -7.81 13.32
N VAL A 121 -4.02 -6.51 13.49
CA VAL A 121 -4.49 -5.49 12.52
C VAL A 121 -3.80 -5.64 11.17
N MET A 122 -2.48 -5.87 11.17
CA MET A 122 -1.74 -6.13 9.94
C MET A 122 -2.19 -7.45 9.30
N ARG A 123 -2.32 -8.53 10.08
CA ARG A 123 -2.82 -9.83 9.58
C ARG A 123 -4.20 -9.71 8.96
N LEU A 124 -5.09 -8.94 9.59
CA LEU A 124 -6.45 -8.73 9.10
C LEU A 124 -6.47 -7.89 7.82
N ALA A 125 -5.62 -6.86 7.71
CA ALA A 125 -5.43 -6.11 6.46
C ALA A 125 -4.98 -7.03 5.32
N TRP A 126 -3.98 -7.88 5.56
CA TRP A 126 -3.51 -8.86 4.58
C TRP A 126 -4.57 -9.89 4.21
N ALA A 127 -5.33 -10.40 5.16
CA ALA A 127 -6.42 -11.32 4.89
C ALA A 127 -7.50 -10.68 4.00
N ALA A 128 -7.82 -9.40 4.23
CA ALA A 128 -8.76 -8.67 3.40
C ALA A 128 -8.22 -8.45 1.99
N LEU A 129 -6.95 -8.05 1.85
CA LEU A 129 -6.29 -7.92 0.55
C LEU A 129 -6.24 -9.23 -0.22
N ALA A 130 -5.87 -10.34 0.42
CA ALA A 130 -5.84 -11.66 -0.20
C ALA A 130 -7.23 -12.07 -0.73
N ARG A 131 -8.29 -11.77 0.05
CA ARG A 131 -9.67 -12.03 -0.37
C ARG A 131 -10.10 -11.17 -1.56
N ILE A 132 -9.71 -9.88 -1.57
CA ILE A 132 -9.95 -8.98 -2.70
C ILE A 132 -9.25 -9.53 -3.95
N VAL A 133 -7.96 -9.83 -3.87
CA VAL A 133 -7.16 -10.41 -4.96
C VAL A 133 -7.79 -11.67 -5.52
N THR A 134 -8.24 -12.58 -4.64
CA THR A 134 -8.85 -13.85 -5.04
C THR A 134 -10.19 -13.62 -5.73
N ARG A 135 -11.06 -12.79 -5.14
CA ARG A 135 -12.40 -12.51 -5.65
C ARG A 135 -12.35 -11.81 -7.01
N GLU A 136 -11.44 -10.86 -7.16
CA GLU A 136 -11.29 -10.05 -8.36
C GLU A 136 -10.36 -10.67 -9.40
N ARG A 137 -9.80 -11.85 -9.08
CA ARG A 137 -8.85 -12.57 -9.94
C ARG A 137 -7.69 -11.66 -10.36
N VAL A 138 -7.16 -10.90 -9.40
CA VAL A 138 -6.02 -10.00 -9.64
C VAL A 138 -4.80 -10.84 -9.97
N GLU A 139 -4.21 -10.58 -11.13
CA GLU A 139 -3.03 -11.29 -11.65
C GLU A 139 -1.71 -10.54 -11.37
N MET A 140 -1.79 -9.29 -10.92
CA MET A 140 -0.64 -8.50 -10.50
C MET A 140 -0.99 -7.48 -9.42
N LEU A 141 -0.31 -7.57 -8.28
CA LEU A 141 -0.21 -6.48 -7.32
C LEU A 141 0.99 -5.60 -7.67
N PHE A 142 0.81 -4.29 -7.63
CA PHE A 142 1.90 -3.33 -7.80
C PHE A 142 1.66 -2.08 -6.96
N GLY A 143 2.65 -1.19 -6.93
CA GLY A 143 2.56 0.08 -6.21
C GLY A 143 3.93 0.66 -5.97
N CYS A 144 3.98 1.72 -5.17
CA CYS A 144 5.21 2.30 -4.69
C CYS A 144 5.12 2.54 -3.20
N THR A 145 6.25 2.36 -2.52
CA THR A 145 6.40 2.66 -1.10
C THR A 145 7.50 3.68 -0.91
N SER A 146 7.46 4.37 0.23
CA SER A 146 8.41 5.41 0.59
C SER A 146 9.23 4.98 1.80
N PHE A 147 10.46 5.46 1.85
CA PHE A 147 11.26 5.50 3.07
C PHE A 147 11.04 6.87 3.73
N ALA A 148 11.19 6.95 5.05
CA ALA A 148 10.93 8.19 5.77
C ALA A 148 12.09 9.19 5.57
N GLY A 149 11.75 10.43 5.21
CA GLY A 149 12.74 11.48 4.92
C GLY A 149 13.35 11.38 3.53
N THR A 150 14.35 12.23 3.28
CA THR A 150 15.03 12.37 1.97
C THR A 150 16.49 11.96 2.01
N ASP A 151 17.02 11.64 3.19
CA ASP A 151 18.37 11.11 3.36
C ASP A 151 18.39 9.61 3.09
N ALA A 152 19.21 9.20 2.12
CA ALA A 152 19.42 7.80 1.75
C ALA A 152 20.34 7.05 2.73
N GLY A 153 21.22 7.75 3.43
CA GLY A 153 22.28 7.18 4.27
C GLY A 153 21.77 6.12 5.29
N PRO A 154 20.69 6.40 6.03
CA PRO A 154 20.12 5.44 6.99
C PRO A 154 19.59 4.14 6.36
N TYR A 155 19.27 4.14 5.06
CA TYR A 155 18.57 3.05 4.37
C TYR A 155 19.45 2.24 3.41
N LEU A 156 20.75 2.51 3.36
CA LEU A 156 21.66 1.87 2.40
C LEU A 156 21.69 0.34 2.49
N ASP A 157 21.58 -0.21 3.71
CA ASP A 157 21.48 -1.66 3.93
C ASP A 157 20.17 -2.23 3.36
N ALA A 158 19.03 -1.55 3.59
CA ALA A 158 17.73 -1.95 3.04
C ALA A 158 17.73 -1.87 1.50
N PHE A 159 18.28 -0.80 0.94
CA PHE A 159 18.46 -0.61 -0.50
C PHE A 159 19.31 -1.72 -1.13
N SER A 160 20.43 -2.07 -0.50
CA SER A 160 21.30 -3.14 -0.97
C SER A 160 20.60 -4.50 -0.93
N SER A 161 19.84 -4.78 0.13
CA SER A 161 19.02 -5.99 0.25
C SER A 161 17.97 -6.09 -0.87
N LEU A 162 17.20 -5.02 -1.09
CA LEU A 162 16.16 -4.94 -2.12
C LEU A 162 16.74 -5.15 -3.53
N HIS A 163 17.89 -4.51 -3.82
CA HIS A 163 18.57 -4.67 -5.10
C HIS A 163 19.09 -6.11 -5.32
N ALA A 164 19.60 -6.77 -4.28
CA ALA A 164 20.15 -8.10 -4.40
C ALA A 164 19.08 -9.20 -4.49
N LEU A 165 17.97 -9.06 -3.76
CA LEU A 165 17.05 -10.17 -3.50
C LEU A 165 15.63 -9.98 -4.05
N HIS A 166 15.22 -8.75 -4.36
CA HIS A 166 13.79 -8.42 -4.59
C HIS A 166 13.50 -7.75 -5.94
N LEU A 167 14.44 -7.79 -6.89
CA LEU A 167 14.20 -7.28 -8.24
C LEU A 167 13.21 -8.18 -8.99
N ALA A 168 12.20 -7.55 -9.59
CA ALA A 168 11.30 -8.21 -10.53
C ALA A 168 12.07 -8.78 -11.76
N PRO A 169 11.47 -9.70 -12.52
CA PRO A 169 11.99 -10.10 -13.83
C PRO A 169 12.28 -8.87 -14.72
N PRO A 170 13.36 -8.87 -15.53
CA PRO A 170 13.77 -7.69 -16.30
C PRO A 170 12.66 -7.05 -17.14
N SER A 171 11.76 -7.84 -17.71
CA SER A 171 10.62 -7.37 -18.50
C SER A 171 9.55 -6.63 -17.71
N TRP A 172 9.55 -6.70 -16.37
CA TRP A 172 8.55 -6.08 -15.50
C TRP A 172 9.11 -4.91 -14.69
N ARG A 173 10.42 -4.66 -14.74
CA ARG A 173 11.07 -3.65 -13.90
C ARG A 173 10.61 -2.24 -14.30
N PRO A 174 10.08 -1.43 -13.36
CA PRO A 174 9.89 -0.01 -13.60
C PRO A 174 11.19 0.67 -14.03
N ARG A 175 11.10 1.66 -14.91
CA ARG A 175 12.24 2.50 -15.31
C ARG A 175 12.18 3.86 -14.62
N VAL A 176 13.29 4.58 -14.72
CA VAL A 176 13.41 5.93 -14.16
C VAL A 176 12.56 6.92 -14.95
N LYS A 177 11.71 7.66 -14.24
CA LYS A 177 10.92 8.78 -14.77
C LYS A 177 11.12 10.06 -13.96
N ALA A 178 11.26 9.93 -12.64
CA ALA A 178 11.58 11.05 -11.76
C ALA A 178 12.92 11.70 -12.13
N PRO A 179 13.04 13.03 -11.97
CA PRO A 179 14.27 13.76 -12.29
C PRO A 179 15.42 13.39 -11.34
N ASP A 180 15.11 13.22 -10.05
CA ASP A 180 16.08 12.89 -9.00
C ASP A 180 15.93 11.43 -8.59
N VAL A 181 17.04 10.70 -8.60
CA VAL A 181 17.08 9.27 -8.25
C VAL A 181 18.33 8.91 -7.46
N VAL A 182 18.16 7.99 -6.49
CA VAL A 182 19.27 7.28 -5.85
C VAL A 182 19.60 6.06 -6.69
N ARG A 183 20.81 6.00 -7.25
CA ARG A 183 21.25 4.86 -8.09
C ARG A 183 21.91 3.78 -7.23
N PHE A 184 21.36 2.57 -7.25
CA PHE A 184 21.92 1.43 -6.52
C PHE A 184 23.29 0.97 -7.04
N ALA A 185 23.63 1.22 -8.31
CA ALA A 185 24.89 0.78 -8.93
C ALA A 185 26.16 1.38 -8.27
N GLY A 186 26.02 2.45 -7.47
CA GLY A 186 27.11 3.05 -6.69
C GLY A 186 27.08 2.71 -5.20
N LEU A 187 26.08 1.95 -4.73
CA LEU A 187 26.07 1.45 -3.36
C LEU A 187 27.03 0.27 -3.31
N SER A 188 28.05 0.36 -2.46
CA SER A 188 28.92 -0.79 -2.19
C SER A 188 28.05 -1.90 -1.60
N VAL A 189 27.68 -2.88 -2.42
CA VAL A 189 26.94 -4.09 -2.03
C VAL A 189 27.88 -5.02 -1.25
N THR A 190 28.58 -4.47 -0.26
CA THR A 190 29.50 -5.19 0.60
C THR A 190 28.79 -5.47 1.91
N ALA A 191 28.58 -6.76 2.19
CA ALA A 191 28.05 -7.31 3.43
C ALA A 191 26.89 -6.51 4.04
N THR A 192 25.73 -6.60 3.41
CA THR A 192 24.47 -6.12 4.00
C THR A 192 24.31 -6.72 5.40
N ASP A 193 24.19 -5.90 6.45
CA ASP A 193 23.74 -6.39 7.75
C ASP A 193 22.24 -6.70 7.63
N PRO A 194 21.81 -7.98 7.61
CA PRO A 194 20.41 -8.32 7.38
C PRO A 194 19.50 -7.76 8.47
N LYS A 195 20.01 -7.60 9.71
CA LYS A 195 19.22 -7.03 10.81
C LYS A 195 18.97 -5.54 10.60
N ARG A 196 19.98 -4.79 10.16
CA ARG A 196 19.83 -3.36 9.83
C ARG A 196 18.97 -3.14 8.60
N ALA A 197 19.13 -3.99 7.57
CA ALA A 197 18.25 -3.97 6.41
C ALA A 197 16.79 -4.17 6.83
N GLN A 198 16.49 -5.19 7.64
CA GLN A 198 15.12 -5.46 8.09
C GLN A 198 14.56 -4.35 8.99
N SER A 199 15.36 -3.79 9.91
CA SER A 199 14.88 -2.78 10.85
C SER A 199 14.56 -1.43 10.19
N THR A 200 15.24 -1.10 9.10
CA THR A 200 15.05 0.15 8.35
C THR A 200 14.09 0.00 7.16
N MET A 201 13.59 -1.21 6.92
CA MET A 201 12.67 -1.51 5.83
C MET A 201 11.23 -1.08 6.17
N PRO A 202 10.55 -0.38 5.25
CA PRO A 202 9.14 -0.03 5.41
C PRO A 202 8.29 -1.28 5.67
N PRO A 203 7.24 -1.21 6.51
CA PRO A 203 6.43 -2.37 6.88
C PRO A 203 5.90 -3.20 5.70
N LEU A 204 5.61 -2.57 4.56
CA LEU A 204 5.13 -3.25 3.35
C LEU A 204 6.22 -4.07 2.60
N LEU A 205 7.50 -3.77 2.84
CA LEU A 205 8.62 -4.45 2.19
C LEU A 205 9.29 -5.49 3.10
N ARG A 206 8.93 -5.51 4.39
CA ARG A 206 9.44 -6.46 5.38
C ARG A 206 8.85 -7.86 5.20
#